data_AF-A0A5S3QIP7-F1
#
_entry.id   AF-A0A5S3QIP7-F1
#
_cell.length_a   1.000
_cell.length_b   1.000
_cell.length_c   1.000
_cell.angle_alpha   90.00
_cell.angle_beta   90.00
_cell.angle_gamma   90.00
#
_symmetry.space_group_name_H-M   'P 1'
#
loop_
_entity.id
_entity.type
_entity.pdbx_description
1 polymer ?
#
loop_
_entity_poly.entity_id
_entity_poly.type
_entity_poly.pdbx_seq_one_letter_code
_entity_poly.pdbx_strand_id
1 'polypeptide(L)'
;MFWGRFKLSPSERHIKKPKTYKQQIDILKNRNLIINNVEEAVTFLKRVNYYRFSAYGLTLKQKENSDLFLDGVTFHQIKMVYIFDQKLRELLISQLEPVEIEFRSKIAYHHAHKFSALGYKDSANFKDESMHTKFLGELYQQIDKSKKELLVNKCQAPKQF
;
A
#
# COMPACT_ATOMS: atom_id res chain seq x y z
N MET A 1 22.76 -28.43 -15.01
CA MET A 1 21.82 -29.55 -14.76
C MET A 1 21.15 -29.33 -13.42
N PHE A 2 19.86 -29.66 -13.32
CA PHE A 2 19.01 -29.59 -12.12
C PHE A 2 18.56 -28.19 -11.68
N TRP A 3 17.72 -27.57 -12.51
CA TRP A 3 16.64 -26.74 -11.98
C TRP A 3 15.71 -27.66 -11.18
N GLY A 4 15.83 -27.59 -9.86
CA GLY A 4 15.00 -28.33 -8.93
C GLY A 4 13.53 -28.09 -9.23
N ARG A 5 12.86 -29.19 -9.56
CA ARG A 5 11.41 -29.36 -9.66
C ARG A 5 10.72 -28.50 -8.61
N PHE A 6 10.10 -27.40 -9.04
CA PHE A 6 9.25 -26.55 -8.22
C PHE A 6 8.07 -27.41 -7.76
N LYS A 7 8.23 -28.11 -6.63
CA LYS A 7 7.15 -28.84 -5.98
C LYS A 7 6.25 -27.78 -5.36
N LEU A 8 5.25 -27.38 -6.13
CA LEU A 8 4.07 -26.67 -5.69
C LEU A 8 3.62 -27.22 -4.33
N SER A 9 3.53 -26.35 -3.33
CA SER A 9 3.21 -26.75 -1.95
C SER A 9 1.70 -27.02 -1.80
N PRO A 10 1.24 -27.84 -0.84
CA PRO A 10 -0.17 -28.22 -0.69
C PRO A 10 -1.16 -27.07 -0.40
N SER A 11 -0.69 -25.81 -0.29
CA SER A 11 -1.47 -24.60 -0.04
C SER A 11 -1.91 -23.85 -1.29
N GLU A 12 -1.51 -24.29 -2.49
CA GLU A 12 -1.95 -23.70 -3.77
C GLU A 12 -3.40 -24.06 -4.16
N ARG A 13 -4.11 -24.76 -3.27
CA ARG A 13 -5.33 -25.47 -3.59
C ARG A 13 -6.54 -24.61 -3.97
N HIS A 14 -6.53 -23.29 -3.83
CA HIS A 14 -7.57 -22.45 -4.44
C HIS A 14 -7.09 -21.01 -4.70
N ILE A 15 -6.14 -20.83 -5.63
CA ILE A 15 -5.88 -19.48 -6.16
C ILE A 15 -7.13 -19.01 -6.90
N LYS A 16 -7.74 -17.90 -6.45
CA LYS A 16 -8.91 -17.31 -7.12
C LYS A 16 -8.51 -16.89 -8.54
N LYS A 17 -9.18 -17.46 -9.54
CA LYS A 17 -8.96 -17.08 -10.94
C LYS A 17 -9.23 -15.57 -11.12
N PRO A 18 -8.41 -14.85 -11.89
CA PRO A 18 -8.65 -13.44 -12.18
C PRO A 18 -10.00 -13.27 -12.87
N LYS A 19 -10.71 -12.20 -12.50
CA LYS A 19 -12.01 -11.85 -13.06
C LYS A 19 -11.88 -10.65 -13.97
N THR A 20 -12.52 -10.70 -15.13
CA THR A 20 -12.61 -9.53 -16.03
C THR A 20 -13.43 -8.42 -15.38
N TYR A 21 -13.30 -7.18 -15.85
CA TYR A 21 -14.10 -6.08 -15.31
C TYR A 21 -15.61 -6.31 -15.42
N LYS A 22 -16.07 -6.93 -16.52
CA LYS A 22 -17.48 -7.32 -16.67
C LYS A 22 -17.90 -8.33 -15.60
N GLN A 23 -17.10 -9.38 -15.40
CA GLN A 23 -17.35 -10.36 -14.34
C GLN A 23 -17.33 -9.74 -12.94
N GLN A 24 -16.50 -8.73 -12.69
CA GLN A 24 -16.48 -8.00 -11.43
C GLN A 24 -17.78 -7.23 -11.21
N ILE A 25 -18.31 -6.57 -12.25
CA ILE A 25 -19.63 -5.92 -12.19
C ILE A 25 -20.72 -6.94 -11.88
N ASP A 26 -20.72 -8.09 -12.55
CA ASP A 26 -21.71 -9.14 -12.31
C ASP A 26 -21.65 -9.66 -10.87
N ILE A 27 -20.45 -9.84 -10.31
CA ILE A 27 -20.27 -10.20 -8.90
C ILE A 27 -20.89 -9.14 -7.98
N LEU A 28 -20.68 -7.85 -8.26
CA LEU A 28 -21.26 -6.78 -7.44
C LEU A 28 -22.78 -6.77 -7.51
N LYS A 29 -23.36 -6.94 -8.71
CA LYS A 29 -24.82 -7.05 -8.88
C LYS A 29 -25.39 -8.25 -8.13
N ASN A 30 -24.75 -9.42 -8.25
CA ASN A 30 -25.15 -10.64 -7.54
C ASN A 30 -25.05 -10.49 -6.02
N ARG A 31 -24.27 -9.53 -5.53
CA ARG A 31 -24.14 -9.17 -4.12
C ARG A 31 -25.14 -8.11 -3.67
N ASN A 32 -26.20 -7.87 -4.44
CA ASN A 32 -27.22 -6.86 -4.17
C ASN A 32 -26.73 -5.40 -4.31
N LEU A 33 -25.63 -5.15 -5.04
CA LEU A 33 -25.20 -3.78 -5.32
C LEU A 33 -25.95 -3.19 -6.52
N ILE A 34 -26.58 -2.04 -6.31
CA ILE A 34 -27.26 -1.31 -7.39
C ILE A 34 -26.22 -0.57 -8.24
N ILE A 35 -26.19 -0.85 -9.53
CA ILE A 35 -25.26 -0.23 -10.49
C ILE A 35 -26.06 0.43 -11.61
N ASN A 36 -26.26 1.75 -11.51
CA ASN A 36 -27.05 2.53 -12.47
C ASN A 36 -26.34 2.73 -13.81
N ASN A 37 -25.02 2.93 -13.79
CA ASN A 37 -24.20 3.09 -14.99
C ASN A 37 -23.04 2.06 -14.99
N VAL A 38 -23.18 1.02 -15.80
CA VAL A 38 -22.20 -0.08 -15.88
C VAL A 38 -20.88 0.38 -16.52
N GLU A 39 -20.93 1.23 -17.54
CA GLU A 39 -19.73 1.69 -18.25
C GLU A 39 -18.85 2.57 -17.36
N GLU A 40 -19.48 3.46 -16.59
CA GLU A 40 -18.82 4.28 -15.59
C GLU A 40 -18.19 3.40 -14.50
N ALA A 41 -18.95 2.41 -13.98
CA ALA A 41 -18.46 1.50 -12.96
C ALA A 41 -17.25 0.69 -13.44
N VAL A 42 -17.26 0.19 -14.68
CA VAL A 42 -16.10 -0.50 -15.29
C VAL A 42 -14.90 0.44 -15.38
N THR A 43 -15.11 1.67 -15.86
CA THR A 43 -14.05 2.68 -16.00
C THR A 43 -13.43 3.01 -14.64
N PHE A 44 -14.25 3.10 -13.60
CA PHE A 44 -13.79 3.31 -12.24
C PHE A 44 -13.00 2.11 -11.70
N LEU A 45 -13.49 0.88 -11.88
CA LEU A 45 -12.80 -0.34 -11.41
C LEU A 45 -11.46 -0.57 -12.12
N LYS A 46 -11.30 -0.14 -13.38
CA LYS A 46 -10.01 -0.10 -14.07
C LYS A 46 -8.97 0.76 -13.33
N ARG A 47 -9.40 1.89 -12.76
CA ARG A 47 -8.52 2.85 -12.06
C ARG A 47 -8.25 2.44 -10.62
N VAL A 48 -9.27 2.00 -9.89
CA VAL A 48 -9.19 1.83 -8.43
C VAL A 48 -8.91 0.38 -8.01
N ASN A 49 -9.16 -0.59 -8.89
CA ASN A 49 -9.19 -2.03 -8.59
C ASN A 49 -10.41 -2.46 -7.75
N TYR A 50 -10.99 -3.60 -8.12
CA TYR A 50 -12.16 -4.21 -7.45
C TYR A 50 -11.97 -4.41 -5.96
N TYR A 51 -10.82 -4.93 -5.52
CA TYR A 51 -10.61 -5.24 -4.10
C TYR A 51 -10.59 -3.99 -3.25
N ARG A 52 -9.87 -2.96 -3.73
CA ARG A 52 -9.83 -1.66 -3.06
C ARG A 52 -11.23 -1.04 -2.98
N PHE A 53 -11.96 -0.99 -4.09
CA PHE A 53 -13.35 -0.50 -4.09
C PHE A 53 -14.24 -1.26 -3.11
N SER A 54 -14.20 -2.60 -3.14
CA SER A 54 -15.07 -3.45 -2.32
C SER A 54 -14.84 -3.29 -0.82
N ALA A 55 -13.62 -2.91 -0.40
CA ALA A 55 -13.28 -2.67 1.00
C ALA A 55 -14.05 -1.46 1.59
N TYR A 56 -14.31 -0.43 0.79
CA TYR A 56 -15.09 0.74 1.23
C TYR A 56 -16.58 0.45 1.41
N GLY A 57 -17.06 -0.69 0.90
CA GLY A 57 -18.44 -1.13 1.08
C GLY A 57 -18.67 -2.03 2.30
N LEU A 58 -17.65 -2.34 3.10
CA LEU A 58 -17.74 -3.32 4.20
C LEU A 58 -18.80 -2.96 5.25
N THR A 59 -18.96 -1.67 5.56
CA THR A 59 -19.95 -1.17 6.53
C THR A 59 -21.38 -1.16 5.99
N LEU A 60 -21.56 -1.35 4.68
CA LEU A 60 -22.85 -1.34 3.98
C LEU A 60 -23.34 -2.76 3.66
N LYS A 61 -22.78 -3.76 4.34
CA LYS A 61 -23.15 -5.16 4.17
C LYS A 61 -24.17 -5.60 5.22
N GLN A 62 -24.94 -6.62 4.88
CA GLN A 62 -25.89 -7.23 5.81
C GLN A 62 -25.14 -7.89 6.97
N LYS A 63 -25.71 -7.84 8.18
CA LYS A 63 -25.11 -8.48 9.37
C LYS A 63 -25.21 -9.99 9.29
N GLU A 64 -26.32 -10.48 8.74
CA GLU A 64 -26.68 -11.88 8.61
C GLU A 64 -25.93 -12.56 7.46
N ASN A 65 -25.64 -11.81 6.38
CA ASN A 65 -24.89 -12.29 5.23
C ASN A 65 -23.86 -11.26 4.74
N SER A 66 -22.62 -11.42 5.19
CA SER A 66 -21.50 -10.54 4.83
C SER A 66 -21.05 -10.60 3.37
N ASP A 67 -21.66 -11.44 2.53
CA ASP A 67 -21.45 -11.39 1.08
C ASP A 67 -22.41 -10.43 0.37
N LEU A 68 -23.55 -10.08 1.00
CA LEU A 68 -24.58 -9.22 0.42
C LEU A 68 -24.53 -7.79 0.98
N PHE A 69 -24.80 -6.83 0.11
CA PHE A 69 -25.03 -5.44 0.50
C PHE A 69 -26.46 -5.25 1.06
N LEU A 70 -26.61 -4.26 1.94
CA LEU A 70 -27.92 -3.80 2.40
C LEU A 70 -28.77 -3.34 1.20
N ASP A 71 -30.09 -3.40 1.35
CA ASP A 71 -31.00 -2.96 0.30
C ASP A 71 -30.84 -1.48 0.00
N GLY A 72 -30.90 -1.13 -1.29
CA GLY A 72 -30.75 0.26 -1.75
C GLY A 72 -29.30 0.75 -1.85
N VAL A 73 -28.30 -0.05 -1.48
CA VAL A 73 -26.88 0.35 -1.60
C VAL A 73 -26.48 0.42 -3.07
N THR A 74 -25.94 1.58 -3.45
CA THR A 74 -25.53 1.87 -4.82
C THR A 74 -24.01 1.89 -4.96
N PHE A 75 -23.52 1.58 -6.16
CA PHE A 75 -22.12 1.76 -6.54
C PHE A 75 -21.63 3.19 -6.29
N HIS A 76 -22.50 4.18 -6.57
CA HIS A 76 -22.18 5.58 -6.40
C HIS A 76 -21.89 5.93 -4.93
N GLN A 77 -22.66 5.39 -3.97
CA GLN A 77 -22.41 5.60 -2.55
C GLN A 77 -21.02 5.09 -2.13
N ILE A 78 -20.67 3.85 -2.48
CA ILE A 78 -19.35 3.29 -2.17
C ILE A 78 -18.24 4.11 -2.84
N LYS A 79 -18.46 4.53 -4.10
CA LYS A 79 -17.55 5.42 -4.83
C LYS A 79 -17.34 6.75 -4.10
N MET A 80 -18.38 7.35 -3.52
CA MET A 80 -18.26 8.60 -2.76
C MET A 80 -17.45 8.41 -1.47
N VAL A 81 -17.63 7.30 -0.76
CA VAL A 81 -16.81 6.96 0.41
C VAL A 81 -15.32 6.86 0.02
N TYR A 82 -15.02 6.19 -1.09
CA TYR A 82 -13.66 6.13 -1.63
C TYR A 82 -13.09 7.52 -1.96
N ILE A 83 -13.85 8.34 -2.70
CA ILE A 83 -13.40 9.68 -3.11
C ILE A 83 -13.16 10.58 -1.89
N PHE A 84 -14.01 10.47 -0.87
CA PHE A 84 -13.82 11.18 0.38
C PHE A 84 -12.49 10.79 1.07
N ASP A 85 -12.22 9.49 1.25
CA ASP A 85 -10.95 9.01 1.82
C ASP A 85 -9.75 9.46 0.99
N GLN A 86 -9.87 9.42 -0.34
CA GLN A 86 -8.82 9.88 -1.24
C GLN A 86 -8.50 11.36 -1.01
N LYS A 87 -9.52 12.22 -1.01
CA LYS A 87 -9.35 13.67 -0.76
C LYS A 87 -8.81 13.98 0.62
N LEU A 88 -9.28 13.24 1.64
CA LEU A 88 -8.77 13.38 3.01
C LEU A 88 -7.28 13.03 3.06
N ARG A 89 -6.87 11.94 2.41
CA ARG A 89 -5.46 11.54 2.33
C ARG A 89 -4.61 12.56 1.59
N GLU A 90 -5.10 13.10 0.48
CA GLU A 90 -4.42 14.16 -0.28
C GLU A 90 -4.20 15.40 0.60
N LEU A 91 -5.24 15.83 1.33
CA LEU A 91 -5.13 16.94 2.27
C LEU A 91 -4.11 16.66 3.38
N LEU A 92 -4.21 15.50 4.03
CA LEU A 92 -3.31 15.13 5.12
C LEU A 92 -1.84 15.06 4.68
N ILE A 93 -1.57 14.41 3.54
CA ILE A 93 -0.19 14.32 3.01
C ILE A 93 0.37 15.72 2.72
N SER A 94 -0.42 16.61 2.11
CA SER A 94 0.03 17.97 1.81
C SER A 94 0.45 18.77 3.04
N GLN A 95 -0.17 18.50 4.20
CA GLN A 95 0.15 19.20 5.45
C GLN A 95 1.25 18.48 6.25
N LEU A 96 1.34 17.15 6.15
CA LEU A 96 2.36 16.37 6.85
C LEU A 96 3.73 16.48 6.19
N GLU A 97 3.81 16.71 4.88
CA GLU A 97 5.07 16.82 4.15
C GLU A 97 6.04 17.87 4.73
N PRO A 98 5.66 19.15 4.94
CA PRO A 98 6.57 20.14 5.52
C PRO A 98 6.93 19.82 6.97
N VAL A 99 5.98 19.29 7.75
CA VAL A 99 6.21 18.88 9.16
C VAL A 99 7.24 17.75 9.23
N GLU A 100 7.15 16.77 8.33
CA GLU A 100 8.11 15.66 8.25
C GLU A 100 9.53 16.16 7.91
N ILE A 101 9.65 17.07 6.96
CA ILE A 101 10.93 17.66 6.55
C ILE A 101 11.56 18.44 7.71
N GLU A 102 10.78 19.28 8.38
CA GLU A 102 11.26 20.06 9.52
C GLU A 102 11.68 19.17 10.68
N PHE A 103 10.86 18.18 11.01
CA PHE A 103 11.13 17.24 12.10
C PHE A 103 12.41 16.42 11.86
N ARG A 104 12.56 15.85 10.66
CA ARG A 104 13.78 15.11 10.28
C ARG A 104 15.02 16.01 10.33
N SER A 105 14.90 17.24 9.84
CA SER A 105 15.99 18.22 9.86
C SER A 105 16.44 18.56 11.28
N LYS A 106 15.49 18.84 12.18
CA LYS A 106 15.80 19.15 13.58
C LYS A 106 16.44 17.98 14.33
N ILE A 107 15.94 16.76 14.13
CA ILE A 107 16.53 15.55 14.72
C ILE A 107 17.96 15.37 14.23
N ALA A 108 18.18 15.42 12.91
CA ALA A 108 19.49 15.23 12.32
C ALA A 108 20.48 16.28 12.83
N TYR A 109 20.07 17.56 12.88
CA TYR A 109 20.88 18.64 13.40
C TYR A 109 21.27 18.40 14.86
N HIS A 110 20.29 18.17 15.74
CA HIS A 110 20.54 17.98 17.17
C HIS A 110 21.42 16.74 17.42
N HIS A 111 21.16 15.64 16.72
CA HIS A 111 21.95 14.42 16.84
C HIS A 111 23.40 14.64 16.40
N ALA A 112 23.63 15.25 15.24
CA ALA A 112 24.97 15.48 14.71
C ALA A 112 25.80 16.40 15.61
N HIS A 113 25.19 17.42 16.20
CA HIS A 113 25.90 18.35 17.09
C HIS A 113 26.13 17.78 18.49
N LYS A 114 25.23 16.93 18.99
CA LYS A 114 25.37 16.32 20.31
C LYS A 114 26.30 15.10 20.31
N PHE A 115 26.25 14.28 19.27
CA PHE A 115 26.89 12.95 19.25
C PHE A 115 27.90 12.78 18.11
N SER A 116 28.20 13.82 17.33
CA SER A 116 28.99 13.79 16.09
C SER A 116 28.29 13.13 14.89
N ALA A 117 28.91 13.27 13.72
CA ALA A 117 28.40 12.73 12.46
C ALA A 117 28.20 11.20 12.46
N LEU A 118 28.99 10.47 13.24
CA LEU A 118 28.92 9.01 13.37
C LEU A 118 28.49 8.56 14.77
N GLY A 119 27.86 9.43 15.55
CA GLY A 119 27.45 9.13 16.93
C GLY A 119 26.59 7.89 17.10
N TYR A 120 25.83 7.51 16.06
CA TYR A 120 25.00 6.32 16.05
C TYR A 120 25.79 5.00 15.98
N LYS A 121 27.11 5.05 15.71
CA LYS A 121 28.02 3.89 15.72
C LYS A 121 28.68 3.67 17.08
N ASP A 122 28.60 4.66 17.96
CA ASP A 122 29.20 4.61 19.28
C ASP A 122 28.18 4.06 20.28
N SER A 123 28.51 2.90 20.88
CA SER A 123 27.65 2.22 21.85
C SER A 123 27.42 3.04 23.11
N ALA A 124 28.33 3.96 23.46
CA ALA A 124 28.20 4.82 24.64
C ALA A 124 27.05 5.83 24.54
N ASN A 125 26.57 6.11 23.32
CA ASN A 125 25.42 6.99 23.10
C ASN A 125 24.07 6.28 23.25
N PHE A 126 24.08 4.97 23.50
CA PHE A 126 22.88 4.15 23.72
C PHE A 126 22.74 3.81 25.20
N LYS A 127 21.50 3.54 25.62
CA LYS A 127 21.22 3.15 27.02
C LYS A 127 21.87 1.81 27.40
N ASP A 128 22.00 0.90 26.45
CA ASP A 128 22.71 -0.37 26.60
C ASP A 128 23.21 -0.91 25.25
N GLU A 129 24.21 -1.80 25.32
CA GLU A 129 24.91 -2.36 24.16
C GLU A 129 24.04 -3.30 23.31
N SER A 130 23.05 -3.95 23.93
CA SER A 130 22.11 -4.84 23.22
C SER A 130 21.24 -4.04 22.26
N MET A 131 20.74 -2.88 22.69
CA MET A 131 19.98 -1.97 21.83
C MET A 131 20.83 -1.42 20.68
N HIS A 132 22.08 -1.04 20.94
CA HIS A 132 22.98 -0.57 19.87
C HIS A 132 23.21 -1.66 18.81
N THR A 133 23.48 -2.89 19.26
CA THR A 133 23.71 -4.04 18.36
C THR A 133 22.48 -4.33 17.52
N LYS A 134 21.29 -4.34 18.13
CA LYS A 134 20.02 -4.52 17.43
C LYS A 134 19.77 -3.42 16.41
N PHE A 135 19.98 -2.16 16.81
CA PHE A 135 19.83 -0.99 15.94
C PHE A 135 20.74 -1.08 14.71
N LEU A 136 22.03 -1.38 14.88
CA LEU A 136 22.96 -1.53 13.76
C LEU A 136 22.55 -2.69 12.85
N GLY A 137 22.13 -3.83 13.42
CA GLY A 137 21.63 -4.96 12.65
C GLY A 137 20.43 -4.60 11.77
N GLU A 138 19.44 -3.91 12.34
CA GLU A 138 18.27 -3.41 11.60
C GLU A 138 18.68 -2.38 10.54
N LEU A 139 19.55 -1.43 10.88
CA LEU A 139 20.04 -0.40 9.97
C LEU A 139 20.70 -1.01 8.73
N TYR A 140 21.65 -1.95 8.92
CA TYR A 140 22.33 -2.59 7.80
C TYR A 140 21.39 -3.43 6.95
N GLN A 141 20.43 -4.13 7.57
CA GLN A 141 19.39 -4.82 6.82
C GLN A 141 18.56 -3.88 5.94
N GLN A 142 18.19 -2.70 6.45
CA GLN A 142 17.44 -1.72 5.67
C GLN A 142 18.27 -1.12 4.52
N ILE A 143 19.54 -0.81 4.76
CA ILE A 143 20.48 -0.36 3.73
C ILE A 143 20.62 -1.40 2.61
N ASP A 144 20.69 -2.69 2.95
CA ASP A 144 20.81 -3.75 1.95
C ASP A 144 19.50 -4.01 1.20
N LYS A 145 18.35 -3.82 1.84
CA LYS A 145 17.04 -3.83 1.16
C LYS A 145 16.91 -2.68 0.17
N SER A 146 17.23 -1.45 0.60
CA SER A 146 17.09 -0.28 -0.26
C SER A 146 17.99 -0.35 -1.49
N LYS A 147 19.21 -0.91 -1.37
CA LYS A 147 20.10 -1.17 -2.52
C LYS A 147 19.49 -2.14 -3.54
N LYS A 148 18.75 -3.14 -3.07
CA LYS A 148 18.07 -4.13 -3.93
C LYS A 148 16.80 -3.56 -4.57
N GLU A 149 16.14 -2.63 -3.88
CA GLU A 149 14.91 -1.95 -4.32
C GLU A 149 15.15 -0.72 -5.21
N LEU A 150 16.40 -0.42 -5.60
CA LEU A 150 16.73 0.57 -6.64
C LEU A 150 16.22 0.09 -8.03
N LEU A 151 14.91 0.03 -8.17
CA LEU A 151 14.13 -0.16 -9.39
C LEU A 151 13.61 1.19 -9.90
N VAL A 152 14.47 2.21 -9.88
CA VAL A 152 14.36 3.31 -10.85
C VAL A 152 15.61 3.21 -11.71
N ASN A 153 15.44 2.47 -12.81
CA ASN A 153 16.29 2.62 -13.97
C ASN A 153 16.57 4.11 -14.17
N LYS A 154 17.85 4.45 -14.34
CA LYS A 154 18.22 5.56 -15.21
C LYS A 154 17.27 5.49 -16.41
N CYS A 155 16.36 6.46 -16.53
CA CYS A 155 15.72 6.72 -17.80
C CYS A 155 16.87 6.85 -18.79
N GLN A 156 17.09 5.80 -19.60
CA GLN A 156 17.89 5.94 -20.80
C GLN A 156 17.14 7.00 -21.60
N ALA A 157 17.68 8.22 -21.61
CA ALA A 157 17.26 9.23 -22.55
C ALA A 157 17.25 8.56 -23.94
N PRO A 158 16.18 8.70 -24.74
CA PRO A 158 16.20 8.20 -26.09
C PRO A 158 17.44 8.79 -26.78
N LYS A 159 18.34 7.93 -27.26
CA LYS A 159 19.42 8.35 -28.14
C LYS A 159 18.74 9.08 -29.30
N GLN A 160 18.94 10.39 -29.36
CA GLN A 160 18.61 11.17 -30.54
C GLN A 160 19.45 10.62 -31.70
N PHE A 161 18.75 10.41 -32.82
CA PHE A 161 19.18 10.10 -34.18
C PHE A 161 20.67 9.79 -34.43
#